data_AF-A0A3Q3A5H4-F1
#
_entry.id   AF-A0A3Q3A5H4-F1
#
_cell.length_a   1.000
_cell.length_b   1.000
_cell.length_c   1.000
_cell.angle_alpha   90.00
_cell.angle_beta   90.00
_cell.angle_gamma   90.00
#
_symmetry.space_group_name_H-M   'P 1'
#
loop_
_entity.id
_entity.type
_entity.pdbx_description
1 polymer ?
#
loop_
_entity_poly.entity_id
_entity_poly.type
_entity_poly.pdbx_seq_one_letter_code
_entity_poly.pdbx_strand_id
1 'polypeptide(L)'
;MEVMMEDDAVDVKDDHNHNYCGSGGSKVRLSGVTTVPPPDAPATGSGGEPNSRRGNARSGGSAGSKFMDSDTGSESSEVSEADFTAAAAAGNNTEGKFSLGSTSKFLLNAMAVEDYRKNHWPNLEEAIDRLLIQNPSDHTSVSYAQIYGYIYKCVCQQHSELLYGDLTSKITTHLQQVSSQLKASGPENLIENFNVALTRFTTSLECIVPVFIYLNKFYIESKLNRDLKEDLMKLFADLVAEKHLNALMPLLIKAHSMPFQVQPSTMASVVKGLYSLRPEWAQLAPALFSGFIPQIHPPSMESLLPDYADRDRKLQMELFMNGFPRGDQSRKRASEDS
;
A
#
# COMPACT_ATOMS: atom_id res chain seq x y z
N MET A 1 -58.98 24.60 1.59
CA MET A 1 -58.10 25.68 2.05
C MET A 1 -56.78 25.02 2.37
N GLU A 2 -55.92 24.67 1.41
CA GLU A 2 -55.34 25.52 0.35
C GLU A 2 -54.88 26.86 0.94
N VAL A 3 -53.57 27.03 1.11
CA VAL A 3 -52.75 28.04 0.42
C VAL A 3 -51.29 27.57 0.37
N MET A 4 -50.80 27.37 -0.86
CA MET A 4 -49.40 27.38 -1.29
C MET A 4 -48.90 28.84 -1.37
N MET A 5 -47.71 29.15 -0.85
CA MET A 5 -46.87 30.32 -1.18
C MET A 5 -45.44 29.99 -0.69
N GLU A 6 -44.32 30.27 -1.33
CA GLU A 6 -43.92 30.65 -2.70
C GLU A 6 -42.38 30.49 -2.67
N ASP A 7 -41.79 29.99 -3.76
CA ASP A 7 -40.35 29.84 -3.95
C ASP A 7 -39.65 31.21 -4.03
N ASP A 8 -38.68 31.47 -3.16
CA ASP A 8 -37.68 32.54 -3.33
C ASP A 8 -36.28 31.93 -3.43
N ALA A 9 -35.88 31.66 -4.67
CA ALA A 9 -34.54 31.25 -5.06
C ALA A 9 -33.60 32.48 -5.01
N VAL A 10 -32.66 32.47 -4.06
CA VAL A 10 -31.59 33.48 -4.00
C VAL A 10 -30.39 32.98 -4.80
N ASP A 11 -30.24 33.55 -5.98
CA ASP A 11 -29.17 33.37 -6.95
C ASP A 11 -27.83 33.87 -6.36
N VAL A 12 -26.99 32.94 -5.85
CA VAL A 12 -25.63 33.25 -5.40
C VAL A 12 -24.71 33.27 -6.62
N LYS A 13 -24.42 34.48 -7.09
CA LYS A 13 -23.45 34.77 -8.15
C LYS A 13 -22.04 34.35 -7.71
N ASP A 14 -21.50 33.37 -8.40
CA ASP A 14 -20.17 32.82 -8.22
C ASP A 14 -19.13 33.65 -9.00
N ASP A 15 -18.50 34.63 -8.33
CA ASP A 15 -17.46 35.49 -8.90
C ASP A 15 -16.16 34.68 -9.13
N HIS A 16 -16.05 34.10 -10.32
CA HIS A 16 -14.84 33.46 -10.80
C HIS A 16 -13.75 34.49 -11.10
N ASN A 17 -12.79 34.61 -10.19
CA ASN A 17 -11.55 35.34 -10.37
C ASN A 17 -10.64 34.61 -11.39
N HIS A 18 -10.66 35.04 -12.64
CA HIS A 18 -9.73 34.58 -13.69
C HIS A 18 -8.45 35.41 -13.68
N ASN A 19 -7.36 34.83 -13.16
CA ASN A 19 -6.02 35.40 -13.31
C ASN A 19 -5.41 34.93 -14.65
N TYR A 20 -5.67 35.70 -15.73
CA TYR A 20 -5.09 35.50 -17.05
C TYR A 20 -3.81 36.34 -17.20
N CYS A 21 -2.64 35.75 -16.96
CA CYS A 21 -1.37 36.38 -17.35
C CYS A 21 -1.02 36.00 -18.79
N GLY A 22 -1.45 36.83 -19.73
CA GLY A 22 -0.86 36.89 -21.06
C GLY A 22 0.47 37.65 -21.03
N SER A 23 1.50 37.12 -21.67
CA SER A 23 2.63 37.92 -22.14
C SER A 23 3.22 37.30 -23.40
N GLY A 24 2.83 37.90 -24.52
CA GLY A 24 3.49 37.75 -25.81
C GLY A 24 4.92 38.27 -25.77
N GLY A 25 5.74 37.72 -26.65
CA GLY A 25 7.17 37.91 -26.67
C GLY A 25 7.63 39.33 -26.97
N SER A 26 8.86 39.61 -26.53
CA SER A 26 9.75 40.59 -27.15
C SER A 26 11.18 40.08 -27.07
N LYS A 27 11.77 39.92 -28.26
CA LYS A 27 13.19 39.65 -28.48
C LYS A 27 14.01 40.81 -27.94
N VAL A 28 15.00 40.53 -27.09
CA VAL A 28 16.22 41.36 -27.02
C VAL A 28 17.42 40.41 -26.96
N ARG A 29 18.33 40.63 -27.91
CA ARG A 29 19.55 39.88 -28.18
C ARG A 29 20.71 40.74 -27.68
N LEU A 30 21.58 40.21 -26.83
CA LEU A 30 22.89 40.81 -26.51
C LEU A 30 23.93 39.71 -26.40
N SER A 31 25.01 39.85 -27.17
CA SER A 31 26.15 38.95 -27.29
C SER A 31 27.41 39.55 -26.65
N GLY A 32 28.28 38.68 -26.11
CA GLY A 32 29.73 38.90 -25.87
C GLY A 32 30.08 39.45 -24.47
N VAL A 33 31.09 38.98 -23.73
CA VAL A 33 32.47 38.60 -24.10
C VAL A 33 33.19 37.90 -22.90
N THR A 34 33.93 36.81 -23.18
CA THR A 34 35.21 36.28 -22.59
C THR A 34 35.24 35.87 -21.09
N THR A 35 35.74 34.68 -20.69
CA THR A 35 37.18 34.36 -20.46
C THR A 35 37.44 32.88 -20.06
N VAL A 36 38.31 32.19 -20.83
CA VAL A 36 39.40 31.18 -20.55
C VAL A 36 39.24 30.04 -19.49
N PRO A 37 39.71 28.78 -19.77
CA PRO A 37 39.51 27.57 -18.97
C PRO A 37 40.66 27.25 -17.96
N PRO A 38 40.50 26.28 -17.04
CA PRO A 38 41.54 25.93 -16.07
C PRO A 38 42.59 24.91 -16.60
N PRO A 39 43.77 24.82 -15.94
CA PRO A 39 44.97 24.20 -16.51
C PRO A 39 45.19 22.74 -16.09
N ASP A 40 45.98 22.05 -16.92
CA ASP A 40 46.58 20.73 -16.66
C ASP A 40 47.96 20.82 -15.97
N ALA A 41 48.34 19.70 -15.34
CA ALA A 41 49.69 19.10 -15.12
C ALA A 41 50.16 18.95 -13.64
N PRO A 42 51.11 18.03 -13.30
CA PRO A 42 51.41 16.68 -13.85
C PRO A 42 51.81 15.58 -12.80
N ALA A 43 51.88 14.33 -13.31
CA ALA A 43 52.70 13.13 -12.99
C ALA A 43 53.41 12.98 -11.61
N THR A 44 53.42 11.82 -10.95
CA THR A 44 54.19 10.62 -11.36
C THR A 44 53.97 9.46 -10.37
N GLY A 45 54.07 8.22 -10.87
CA GLY A 45 54.54 7.08 -10.07
C GLY A 45 53.78 5.77 -10.27
N SER A 46 54.21 4.95 -11.25
CA SER A 46 54.57 3.55 -10.96
C SER A 46 55.15 2.88 -12.22
N GLY A 47 56.37 2.37 -12.08
CA GLY A 47 56.93 1.40 -13.02
C GLY A 47 56.52 -0.03 -12.66
N GLY A 48 56.66 -0.95 -13.61
CA GLY A 48 56.63 -2.39 -13.39
C GLY A 48 55.80 -3.19 -14.38
N GLU A 49 56.33 -3.41 -15.58
CA GLU A 49 56.03 -4.57 -16.44
C GLU A 49 56.73 -5.86 -15.90
N PRO A 50 56.59 -7.08 -16.47
CA PRO A 50 55.84 -7.51 -17.67
C PRO A 50 55.05 -8.85 -17.53
N ASN A 51 54.25 -9.18 -18.56
CA ASN A 51 54.49 -10.30 -19.50
C ASN A 51 53.26 -11.18 -19.86
N SER A 52 53.03 -11.28 -21.18
CA SER A 52 52.58 -12.45 -21.95
C SER A 52 51.19 -13.09 -21.71
N ARG A 53 50.25 -12.90 -22.64
CA ARG A 53 50.02 -13.86 -23.75
C ARG A 53 48.97 -13.38 -24.75
N ARG A 54 49.24 -13.74 -25.99
CA ARG A 54 48.60 -13.35 -27.26
C ARG A 54 47.86 -14.58 -27.81
N GLY A 55 46.75 -14.36 -28.51
CA GLY A 55 46.38 -15.21 -29.66
C GLY A 55 44.94 -15.75 -29.69
N ASN A 56 44.12 -15.15 -30.56
CA ASN A 56 43.45 -15.77 -31.74
C ASN A 56 42.13 -15.03 -32.02
N ALA A 57 42.03 -14.26 -33.12
CA ALA A 57 41.66 -14.68 -34.48
C ALA A 57 40.18 -15.07 -34.59
N ARG A 58 39.32 -14.19 -35.15
CA ARG A 58 38.76 -14.25 -36.54
C ARG A 58 37.71 -15.39 -36.68
N SER A 59 36.52 -15.27 -37.29
CA SER A 59 35.96 -14.37 -38.31
C SER A 59 34.46 -14.70 -38.52
N GLY A 60 33.72 -13.77 -39.16
CA GLY A 60 32.55 -14.02 -40.04
C GLY A 60 31.19 -14.08 -39.33
N GLY A 61 30.15 -13.30 -39.66
CA GLY A 61 29.69 -12.79 -40.96
C GLY A 61 28.33 -13.45 -41.23
N SER A 62 27.20 -12.81 -40.93
CA SER A 62 26.35 -12.02 -41.85
C SER A 62 25.06 -12.75 -42.25
N ALA A 63 23.93 -12.11 -41.89
CA ALA A 63 22.67 -11.94 -42.62
C ALA A 63 21.83 -13.16 -43.08
N GLY A 64 20.57 -13.16 -42.63
CA GLY A 64 19.42 -13.08 -43.55
C GLY A 64 18.25 -14.08 -43.36
N SER A 65 17.02 -13.52 -43.33
CA SER A 65 15.76 -14.07 -43.90
C SER A 65 15.09 -15.26 -43.18
N LYS A 66 13.77 -15.48 -43.07
CA LYS A 66 12.49 -14.83 -43.44
C LYS A 66 11.35 -15.68 -42.79
N PHE A 67 10.18 -15.07 -42.59
CA PHE A 67 8.79 -15.59 -42.68
C PHE A 67 8.46 -17.08 -42.42
N MET A 68 7.42 -17.32 -41.61
CA MET A 68 6.31 -18.24 -41.92
C MET A 68 5.16 -18.11 -40.90
N ASP A 69 3.97 -17.79 -41.41
CA ASP A 69 2.65 -17.90 -40.77
C ASP A 69 2.12 -19.34 -40.86
N SER A 70 1.24 -19.75 -39.94
CA SER A 70 0.28 -20.84 -40.19
C SER A 70 -0.91 -20.74 -39.22
N ASP A 71 -2.05 -20.32 -39.79
CA ASP A 71 -3.40 -20.64 -39.32
C ASP A 71 -3.74 -22.09 -39.66
N THR A 72 -4.47 -22.80 -38.79
CA THR A 72 -5.36 -23.90 -39.20
C THR A 72 -6.49 -24.03 -38.17
N GLY A 73 -7.74 -23.89 -38.63
CA GLY A 73 -8.95 -24.03 -37.82
C GLY A 73 -9.75 -25.32 -38.08
N SER A 74 -10.94 -25.34 -37.46
CA SER A 74 -12.07 -26.29 -37.65
C SER A 74 -11.84 -27.70 -37.07
N GLU A 75 -12.79 -28.43 -36.46
CA GLU A 75 -14.25 -28.50 -36.60
C GLU A 75 -14.89 -29.32 -35.43
N SER A 76 -16.23 -29.28 -35.44
CA SER A 76 -17.30 -29.62 -34.48
C SER A 76 -17.53 -31.09 -34.02
N SER A 77 -18.50 -31.19 -33.09
CA SER A 77 -19.49 -32.26 -32.84
C SER A 77 -19.04 -33.49 -32.04
N GLU A 78 -19.57 -33.71 -30.83
CA GLU A 78 -20.93 -34.14 -30.43
C GLU A 78 -21.11 -35.68 -30.43
N VAL A 79 -21.57 -36.13 -29.26
CA VAL A 79 -22.39 -37.32 -28.93
C VAL A 79 -21.91 -38.71 -29.34
N SER A 80 -21.80 -39.59 -28.34
CA SER A 80 -22.15 -41.00 -28.48
C SER A 80 -22.60 -41.53 -27.12
N GLU A 81 -23.90 -41.80 -27.04
CA GLU A 81 -24.52 -42.70 -26.06
C GLU A 81 -24.11 -44.14 -26.37
N ALA A 82 -23.97 -44.95 -25.33
CA ALA A 82 -23.91 -46.40 -25.46
C ALA A 82 -24.94 -47.01 -24.50
N ASP A 83 -26.07 -47.41 -25.09
CA ASP A 83 -27.04 -48.34 -24.52
C ASP A 83 -26.43 -49.74 -24.40
N PHE A 84 -26.69 -50.43 -23.29
CA PHE A 84 -26.81 -51.89 -23.30
C PHE A 84 -28.06 -52.31 -22.53
N THR A 85 -28.87 -53.08 -23.22
CA THR A 85 -30.20 -53.55 -22.86
C THR A 85 -30.18 -54.69 -21.84
N ALA A 86 -31.07 -54.55 -20.86
CA ALA A 86 -32.01 -55.52 -20.28
C ALA A 86 -31.59 -56.97 -19.97
N ALA A 87 -31.78 -57.35 -18.69
CA ALA A 87 -32.45 -58.60 -18.33
C ALA A 87 -33.26 -58.40 -17.04
N ALA A 88 -34.57 -58.62 -17.16
CA ALA A 88 -35.55 -58.58 -16.07
C ALA A 88 -35.78 -59.98 -15.49
N ALA A 89 -35.99 -60.06 -14.17
CA ALA A 89 -36.80 -61.10 -13.52
C ALA A 89 -37.44 -60.52 -12.25
N ALA A 90 -38.71 -60.86 -12.07
CA ALA A 90 -39.72 -60.21 -11.22
C ALA A 90 -39.70 -60.68 -9.75
N GLY A 91 -40.36 -59.92 -8.86
CA GLY A 91 -40.93 -60.48 -7.62
C GLY A 91 -41.12 -59.56 -6.39
N ASN A 92 -42.20 -58.76 -6.41
CA ASN A 92 -43.06 -58.30 -5.29
C ASN A 92 -42.54 -57.48 -4.08
N ASN A 93 -42.93 -56.20 -4.09
CA ASN A 93 -43.63 -55.38 -3.08
C ASN A 93 -43.65 -55.79 -1.59
N THR A 94 -43.16 -54.91 -0.70
CA THR A 94 -43.97 -54.35 0.41
C THR A 94 -43.31 -53.09 1.05
N GLU A 95 -44.06 -51.98 1.00
CA GLU A 95 -44.24 -50.96 2.05
C GLU A 95 -43.02 -50.24 2.68
N GLY A 96 -42.83 -48.99 2.22
CA GLY A 96 -42.90 -47.80 3.07
C GLY A 96 -42.11 -47.80 4.38
N LYS A 97 -40.83 -47.45 4.31
CA LYS A 97 -40.16 -46.77 5.43
C LYS A 97 -39.25 -45.66 4.89
N PHE A 98 -39.60 -44.44 5.27
CA PHE A 98 -38.97 -43.21 4.82
C PHE A 98 -37.44 -43.25 4.94
N SER A 99 -36.82 -42.87 3.83
CA SER A 99 -35.39 -42.71 3.61
C SER A 99 -34.74 -41.87 4.71
N LEU A 100 -33.94 -42.54 5.55
CA LEU A 100 -32.95 -41.92 6.43
C LEU A 100 -31.54 -42.01 5.80
N GLY A 101 -31.49 -41.88 4.46
CA GLY A 101 -30.27 -42.08 3.65
C GLY A 101 -29.77 -40.83 2.92
N SER A 102 -30.20 -39.62 3.33
CA SER A 102 -29.91 -38.37 2.61
C SER A 102 -29.03 -37.37 3.37
N THR A 103 -28.66 -37.65 4.62
CA THR A 103 -27.69 -36.83 5.38
C THR A 103 -26.27 -37.40 5.36
N SER A 104 -26.09 -38.68 5.02
CA SER A 104 -24.77 -39.34 5.08
C SER A 104 -23.91 -39.21 3.81
N LYS A 105 -24.45 -38.75 2.68
CA LYS A 105 -23.65 -38.54 1.45
C LYS A 105 -22.91 -37.20 1.41
N PHE A 106 -23.26 -36.26 2.29
CA PHE A 106 -22.56 -34.97 2.43
C PHE A 106 -21.42 -35.01 3.45
N LEU A 107 -21.27 -36.09 4.22
CA LEU A 107 -20.25 -36.23 5.26
C LEU A 107 -19.00 -37.01 4.81
N LEU A 108 -19.03 -37.63 3.62
CA LEU A 108 -17.99 -38.54 3.16
C LEU A 108 -16.75 -37.88 2.54
N ASN A 109 -16.73 -36.55 2.49
CA ASN A 109 -15.56 -35.80 2.04
C ASN A 109 -15.21 -34.68 3.02
N ALA A 110 -15.58 -34.82 4.30
CA ALA A 110 -15.10 -33.94 5.35
C ALA A 110 -13.57 -34.08 5.42
N MET A 111 -12.85 -33.03 5.05
CA MET A 111 -11.39 -33.02 5.15
C MET A 111 -11.01 -33.20 6.62
N ALA A 112 -10.26 -34.25 6.95
CA ALA A 112 -9.72 -34.40 8.29
C ALA A 112 -8.76 -33.24 8.60
N VAL A 113 -8.69 -32.82 9.87
CA VAL A 113 -7.75 -31.78 10.31
C VAL A 113 -6.31 -32.14 9.91
N GLU A 114 -6.00 -33.42 9.87
CA GLU A 114 -4.72 -34.01 9.54
C GLU A 114 -4.37 -33.81 8.06
N ASP A 115 -5.36 -33.92 7.17
CA ASP A 115 -5.18 -33.65 5.74
C ASP A 115 -5.00 -32.16 5.47
N TYR A 116 -5.67 -31.31 6.24
CA TYR A 116 -5.40 -29.88 6.24
C TYR A 116 -3.95 -29.61 6.63
N ARG A 117 -3.49 -30.14 7.78
CA ARG A 117 -2.14 -29.90 8.31
C ARG A 117 -1.02 -30.46 7.45
N LYS A 118 -1.24 -31.58 6.76
CA LYS A 118 -0.19 -32.24 5.96
C LYS A 118 -0.17 -31.80 4.50
N ASN A 119 -1.33 -31.54 3.91
CA ASN A 119 -1.44 -31.41 2.45
C ASN A 119 -1.84 -30.00 2.00
N HIS A 120 -2.52 -29.21 2.84
CA HIS A 120 -3.05 -27.90 2.46
C HIS A 120 -2.26 -26.76 3.10
N TRP A 121 -2.15 -26.76 4.42
CA TRP A 121 -1.47 -25.69 5.17
C TRP A 121 -0.01 -25.48 4.76
N PRO A 122 0.85 -26.51 4.58
CA PRO A 122 2.26 -26.27 4.23
C PRO A 122 2.43 -25.50 2.90
N ASN A 123 1.59 -25.80 1.91
CA ASN A 123 1.58 -25.10 0.63
C ASN A 123 1.08 -23.65 0.76
N LEU A 124 0.07 -23.42 1.61
CA LEU A 124 -0.41 -22.08 1.94
C LEU A 124 0.63 -21.27 2.71
N GLU A 125 1.28 -21.90 3.69
CA GLU A 125 2.30 -21.28 4.53
C GLU A 125 3.50 -20.84 3.69
N GLU A 126 4.00 -21.72 2.82
CA GLU A 126 5.10 -21.39 1.92
C GLU A 126 4.72 -20.25 0.95
N ALA A 127 3.48 -20.25 0.45
CA ALA A 127 2.98 -19.16 -0.36
C ALA A 127 2.91 -17.83 0.42
N ILE A 128 2.46 -17.84 1.67
CA ILE A 128 2.41 -16.65 2.53
C ILE A 128 3.82 -16.13 2.80
N ASP A 129 4.79 -17.01 3.11
CA ASP A 129 6.19 -16.61 3.31
C ASP A 129 6.75 -15.88 2.08
N ARG A 130 6.49 -16.45 0.90
CA ARG A 130 6.87 -15.85 -0.37
C ARG A 130 6.25 -14.46 -0.53
N LEU A 131 4.94 -14.32 -0.30
CA LEU A 131 4.25 -13.03 -0.41
C LEU A 131 4.73 -11.97 0.60
N LEU A 132 5.14 -12.38 1.81
CA LEU A 132 5.66 -11.47 2.84
C LEU A 132 7.10 -11.02 2.60
N ILE A 133 7.92 -11.86 1.95
CA ILE A 133 9.34 -11.58 1.71
C ILE A 133 9.57 -10.87 0.37
N GLN A 134 8.73 -11.14 -0.63
CA GLN A 134 8.94 -10.70 -2.00
C GLN A 134 8.95 -9.18 -2.18
N ASN A 135 9.78 -8.74 -3.12
CA ASN A 135 9.76 -7.37 -3.60
C ASN A 135 8.75 -7.24 -4.75
N PRO A 136 8.14 -6.04 -4.94
CA PRO A 136 7.22 -5.79 -6.04
C PRO A 136 7.83 -6.00 -7.44
N SER A 137 9.15 -5.95 -7.54
CA SER A 137 9.92 -6.13 -8.78
C SER A 137 10.18 -7.58 -9.18
N ASP A 138 9.96 -8.53 -8.28
CA ASP A 138 10.27 -9.94 -8.53
C ASP A 138 8.99 -10.65 -9.01
N HIS A 139 8.94 -11.02 -10.29
CA HIS A 139 7.81 -11.76 -10.83
C HIS A 139 7.60 -13.07 -10.07
N THR A 140 6.41 -13.21 -9.48
CA THR A 140 6.07 -14.26 -8.56
C THR A 140 5.85 -15.59 -9.28
N SER A 141 6.56 -16.64 -8.88
CA SER A 141 6.29 -18.03 -9.29
C SER A 141 5.11 -18.67 -8.55
N VAL A 142 4.35 -17.88 -7.79
CA VAL A 142 3.27 -18.36 -6.93
C VAL A 142 1.96 -18.41 -7.72
N SER A 143 1.31 -19.57 -7.76
CA SER A 143 0.03 -19.72 -8.43
C SER A 143 -1.11 -19.24 -7.53
N TYR A 144 -1.59 -18.03 -7.78
CA TYR A 144 -2.74 -17.44 -7.08
C TYR A 144 -3.99 -18.33 -7.14
N ALA A 145 -4.24 -18.98 -8.28
CA ALA A 145 -5.36 -19.90 -8.45
C ALA A 145 -5.26 -21.13 -7.53
N GLN A 146 -4.06 -21.68 -7.34
CA GLN A 146 -3.85 -22.82 -6.44
C GLN A 146 -4.06 -22.43 -4.98
N ILE A 147 -3.50 -21.30 -4.54
CA ILE A 147 -3.68 -20.81 -3.16
C ILE A 147 -5.16 -20.57 -2.87
N TYR A 148 -5.84 -19.86 -3.77
CA TYR A 148 -7.27 -19.61 -3.63
C TYR A 148 -8.07 -20.92 -3.59
N GLY A 149 -7.73 -21.91 -4.42
CA GLY A 149 -8.34 -23.23 -4.41
C GLY A 149 -8.17 -23.97 -3.08
N TYR A 150 -7.00 -23.88 -2.44
CA TYR A 150 -6.77 -24.44 -1.11
C TYR A 150 -7.61 -23.72 -0.04
N ILE A 151 -7.65 -22.40 -0.04
CA ILE A 151 -8.44 -21.60 0.91
C ILE A 151 -9.92 -21.93 0.78
N TYR A 152 -10.45 -21.94 -0.44
CA TYR A 152 -11.83 -22.29 -0.73
C TYR A 152 -12.17 -23.68 -0.15
N LYS A 153 -11.35 -24.69 -0.44
CA LYS A 153 -11.53 -26.04 0.12
C LYS A 153 -11.52 -26.02 1.64
N CYS A 154 -10.58 -25.34 2.28
CA CYS A 154 -10.51 -25.29 3.75
C CYS A 154 -11.76 -24.66 4.36
N VAL A 155 -12.25 -23.56 3.77
CA VAL A 155 -13.45 -22.87 4.26
C VAL A 155 -14.72 -23.71 4.05
N CYS A 156 -14.90 -24.33 2.88
CA CYS A 156 -16.05 -25.21 2.63
C CYS A 156 -16.06 -26.44 3.56
N GLN A 157 -14.90 -26.88 4.02
CA GLN A 157 -14.72 -28.01 4.93
C GLN A 157 -14.78 -27.61 6.42
N GLN A 158 -15.26 -26.40 6.73
CA GLN A 158 -15.43 -25.86 8.08
C GLN A 158 -14.12 -25.63 8.87
N HIS A 159 -12.96 -25.56 8.20
CA HIS A 159 -11.68 -25.23 8.83
C HIS A 159 -11.37 -23.73 8.86
N SER A 160 -12.38 -22.86 8.77
CA SER A 160 -12.18 -21.41 8.67
C SER A 160 -11.49 -20.81 9.89
N GLU A 161 -11.89 -21.23 11.09
CA GLU A 161 -11.29 -20.74 12.35
C GLU A 161 -9.83 -21.17 12.48
N LEU A 162 -9.54 -22.44 12.17
CA LEU A 162 -8.18 -22.97 12.16
C LEU A 162 -7.31 -22.25 11.14
N LEU A 163 -7.81 -22.07 9.91
CA LEU A 163 -7.10 -21.37 8.84
C LEU A 163 -6.80 -19.91 9.20
N TYR A 164 -7.77 -19.20 9.80
CA TYR A 164 -7.55 -17.85 10.29
C TYR A 164 -6.51 -17.80 11.41
N GLY A 165 -6.61 -18.71 12.39
CA GLY A 165 -5.64 -18.81 13.49
C GLY A 165 -4.21 -19.08 12.99
N ASP A 166 -4.05 -20.01 12.05
CA ASP A 166 -2.75 -20.34 11.47
C ASP A 166 -2.18 -19.17 10.64
N LEU A 167 -3.02 -18.48 9.83
CA LEU A 167 -2.63 -17.27 9.10
C LEU A 167 -2.13 -16.16 10.05
N THR A 168 -2.91 -15.86 11.09
CA THR A 168 -2.58 -14.84 12.08
C THR A 168 -1.30 -15.21 12.84
N SER A 169 -1.14 -16.48 13.22
CA SER A 169 0.07 -16.98 13.89
C SER A 169 1.31 -16.85 13.00
N LYS A 170 1.19 -17.20 11.72
CA LYS A 170 2.27 -17.09 10.74
C LYS A 170 2.72 -15.64 10.55
N ILE A 171 1.77 -14.73 10.34
CA ILE A 171 2.05 -13.30 10.18
C ILE A 171 2.63 -12.72 11.48
N THR A 172 2.08 -13.10 12.64
CA THR A 172 2.60 -12.70 13.96
C THR A 172 4.07 -13.07 14.12
N THR A 173 4.43 -14.30 13.77
CA THR A 173 5.83 -14.79 13.85
C THR A 173 6.75 -13.98 12.95
N HIS A 174 6.33 -13.72 11.71
CA HIS A 174 7.08 -12.90 10.77
C HIS A 174 7.28 -11.46 11.30
N LEU A 175 6.21 -10.83 11.82
CA LEU A 175 6.28 -9.47 12.36
C LEU A 175 7.16 -9.37 13.60
N GLN A 176 7.19 -10.39 14.45
CA GLN A 176 8.12 -10.45 15.57
C GLN A 176 9.58 -10.51 15.12
N GLN A 177 9.87 -11.25 14.05
CA GLN A 177 11.20 -11.28 13.43
C GLN A 177 11.58 -9.92 12.85
N VAL A 178 10.68 -9.28 12.09
CA VAL A 178 10.87 -7.92 11.55
C VAL A 178 11.12 -6.92 12.69
N SER A 179 10.33 -6.97 13.76
CA SER A 179 10.51 -6.12 14.94
C SER A 179 11.90 -6.33 15.57
N SER A 180 12.37 -7.57 15.66
CA SER A 180 13.69 -7.90 16.22
C SER A 180 14.84 -7.40 15.32
N GLN A 181 14.70 -7.53 14.00
CA GLN A 181 15.66 -6.98 13.03
C GLN A 181 15.75 -5.46 13.13
N LEU A 182 14.60 -4.77 13.23
CA LEU A 182 14.55 -3.31 13.44
C LEU A 182 15.23 -2.88 14.75
N LYS A 183 15.11 -3.67 15.83
CA LYS A 183 15.81 -3.39 17.09
C LYS A 183 17.31 -3.58 16.98
N ALA A 184 17.75 -4.55 16.17
CA ALA A 184 19.17 -4.80 15.91
C ALA A 184 19.79 -3.73 15.01
N SER A 185 18.99 -3.13 14.12
CA SER A 185 19.38 -1.96 13.36
C SER A 185 19.57 -0.76 14.29
N GLY A 186 20.75 -0.12 14.24
CA GLY A 186 21.04 1.07 15.02
C GLY A 186 20.10 2.25 14.69
N PRO A 187 20.07 3.29 15.54
CA PRO A 187 19.15 4.42 15.41
C PRO A 187 19.32 5.22 14.11
N GLU A 188 20.50 5.20 13.50
CA GLU A 188 20.79 6.00 12.30
C GLU A 188 20.02 5.54 11.07
N ASN A 189 19.70 4.24 10.96
CA ASN A 189 18.95 3.68 9.83
C ASN A 189 17.52 3.28 10.23
N LEU A 190 17.07 3.67 11.42
CA LEU A 190 15.78 3.20 11.94
C LEU A 190 14.61 3.72 11.10
N ILE A 191 14.67 4.97 10.63
CA ILE A 191 13.61 5.59 9.81
C ILE A 191 13.47 4.84 8.48
N GLU A 192 14.59 4.62 7.80
CA GLU A 192 14.65 3.94 6.50
C GLU A 192 14.21 2.49 6.63
N ASN A 193 14.76 1.76 7.60
CA ASN A 193 14.42 0.36 7.80
C ASN A 193 12.95 0.18 8.21
N PHE A 194 12.42 1.09 9.06
CA PHE A 194 11.01 1.09 9.41
C PHE A 194 10.14 1.35 8.18
N ASN A 195 10.52 2.32 7.33
CA ASN A 195 9.80 2.59 6.09
C ASN A 195 9.78 1.37 5.15
N VAL A 196 10.92 0.68 5.01
CA VAL A 196 11.01 -0.55 4.20
C VAL A 196 10.09 -1.63 4.77
N ALA A 197 10.13 -1.86 6.08
CA ALA A 197 9.29 -2.85 6.74
C ALA A 197 7.79 -2.54 6.57
N LEU A 198 7.40 -1.29 6.80
CA LEU A 198 6.03 -0.81 6.65
C LEU A 198 5.55 -0.97 5.19
N THR A 199 6.31 -0.43 4.24
CA THR A 199 5.93 -0.44 2.81
C THR A 199 5.82 -1.87 2.30
N ARG A 200 6.80 -2.72 2.62
CA ARG A 200 6.78 -4.13 2.24
C ARG A 200 5.54 -4.82 2.80
N PHE A 201 5.27 -4.66 4.10
CA PHE A 201 4.10 -5.28 4.71
C PHE A 201 2.80 -4.80 4.07
N THR A 202 2.63 -3.49 3.85
CA THR A 202 1.43 -2.95 3.20
C THR A 202 1.24 -3.48 1.79
N THR A 203 2.31 -3.59 1.00
CA THR A 203 2.24 -4.16 -0.36
C THR A 203 1.95 -5.66 -0.32
N SER A 204 2.54 -6.41 0.60
CA SER A 204 2.20 -7.84 0.77
C SER A 204 0.72 -8.04 1.10
N LEU A 205 0.10 -7.14 1.87
CA LEU A 205 -1.33 -7.20 2.16
C LEU A 205 -2.20 -6.98 0.92
N GLU A 206 -1.75 -6.18 -0.06
CA GLU A 206 -2.45 -6.02 -1.34
C GLU A 206 -2.52 -7.33 -2.12
N CYS A 207 -1.61 -8.28 -1.89
CA CYS A 207 -1.64 -9.61 -2.48
C CYS A 207 -2.36 -10.64 -1.58
N ILE A 208 -2.11 -10.61 -0.27
CA ILE A 208 -2.66 -11.59 0.68
C ILE A 208 -4.18 -11.44 0.81
N VAL A 209 -4.68 -10.21 0.98
CA VAL A 209 -6.12 -9.98 1.26
C VAL A 209 -7.02 -10.49 0.12
N PRO A 210 -6.74 -10.21 -1.17
CA PRO A 210 -7.54 -10.76 -2.27
C PRO A 210 -7.51 -12.30 -2.35
N VAL A 211 -6.38 -12.92 -2.04
CA VAL A 211 -6.25 -14.38 -2.05
C VAL A 211 -7.09 -15.03 -0.94
N PHE A 212 -7.15 -14.38 0.21
CA PHE A 212 -7.96 -14.79 1.35
C PHE A 212 -9.39 -14.22 1.33
N ILE A 213 -9.85 -13.63 0.22
CA ILE A 213 -11.16 -12.97 0.15
C ILE A 213 -12.32 -13.89 0.55
N TYR A 214 -12.23 -15.18 0.21
CA TYR A 214 -13.26 -16.14 0.58
C TYR A 214 -13.30 -16.38 2.10
N LEU A 215 -12.15 -16.48 2.75
CA LEU A 215 -12.08 -16.53 4.22
C LEU A 215 -12.61 -15.23 4.83
N ASN A 216 -12.23 -14.06 4.27
CA ASN A 216 -12.70 -12.77 4.77
C ASN A 216 -14.23 -12.69 4.75
N LYS A 217 -14.83 -12.97 3.59
CA LYS A 217 -16.29 -12.87 3.39
C LYS A 217 -17.09 -13.87 4.22
N PHE A 218 -16.66 -15.13 4.25
CA PHE A 218 -17.49 -16.21 4.82
C PHE A 218 -17.22 -16.52 6.28
N TYR A 219 -16.12 -16.01 6.86
CA TYR A 219 -15.80 -16.22 8.27
C TYR A 219 -15.57 -14.89 9.01
N ILE A 220 -14.67 -14.04 8.53
CA ILE A 220 -14.22 -12.86 9.29
C ILE A 220 -15.32 -11.78 9.32
N GLU A 221 -15.84 -11.39 8.15
CA GLU A 221 -16.95 -10.41 8.06
C GLU A 221 -18.25 -11.00 8.64
N SER A 222 -18.60 -12.22 8.26
CA SER A 222 -19.91 -12.81 8.59
C SER A 222 -20.05 -13.28 10.05
N LYS A 223 -18.98 -13.86 10.64
CA LYS A 223 -19.03 -14.42 12.01
C LYS A 223 -18.32 -13.55 13.03
N LEU A 224 -17.21 -12.91 12.65
CA LEU A 224 -16.42 -12.09 13.56
C LEU A 224 -16.73 -10.59 13.48
N ASN A 225 -17.50 -10.17 12.47
CA ASN A 225 -17.84 -8.77 12.17
C ASN A 225 -16.59 -7.87 12.15
N ARG A 226 -15.55 -8.33 11.46
CA ARG A 226 -14.23 -7.70 11.32
C ARG A 226 -13.78 -7.73 9.86
N ASP A 227 -12.69 -7.04 9.56
CA ASP A 227 -12.03 -7.09 8.26
C ASP A 227 -10.59 -7.63 8.39
N LEU A 228 -10.21 -8.53 7.46
CA LEU A 228 -8.88 -9.15 7.46
C LEU A 228 -7.77 -8.11 7.29
N LYS A 229 -7.93 -7.11 6.42
CA LYS A 229 -6.88 -6.11 6.22
C LYS A 229 -6.68 -5.31 7.50
N GLU A 230 -7.77 -4.92 8.16
CA GLU A 230 -7.72 -4.21 9.45
C GLU A 230 -7.06 -5.06 10.54
N ASP A 231 -7.44 -6.33 10.68
CA ASP A 231 -6.84 -7.26 11.64
C ASP A 231 -5.31 -7.38 11.42
N LEU A 232 -4.87 -7.55 10.18
CA LEU A 232 -3.45 -7.69 9.84
C LEU A 232 -2.66 -6.37 10.01
N MET A 233 -3.26 -5.23 9.66
CA MET A 233 -2.67 -3.91 9.92
C MET A 233 -2.52 -3.65 11.43
N LYS A 234 -3.51 -4.07 12.23
CA LYS A 234 -3.44 -4.00 13.69
C LYS A 234 -2.30 -4.84 14.24
N LEU A 235 -2.07 -6.06 13.72
CA LEU A 235 -0.91 -6.86 14.13
C LEU A 235 0.42 -6.14 13.89
N PHE A 236 0.57 -5.46 12.75
CA PHE A 236 1.78 -4.66 12.49
C PHE A 236 1.90 -3.49 13.47
N ALA A 237 0.79 -2.80 13.74
CA ALA A 237 0.76 -1.71 14.72
C ALA A 237 1.24 -2.18 16.10
N ASP A 238 0.67 -3.27 16.61
CA ASP A 238 0.89 -3.79 17.96
C ASP A 238 2.28 -4.45 18.11
N LEU A 239 2.71 -5.21 17.12
CA LEU A 239 3.92 -6.04 17.21
C LEU A 239 5.19 -5.33 16.75
N VAL A 240 5.06 -4.35 15.86
CA VAL A 240 6.18 -3.63 15.24
C VAL A 240 6.13 -2.15 15.63
N ALA A 241 5.15 -1.40 15.14
CA ALA A 241 5.18 0.07 15.23
C ALA A 241 5.17 0.58 16.67
N GLU A 242 4.30 0.06 17.53
CA GLU A 242 4.17 0.48 18.93
C GLU A 242 5.47 0.25 19.72
N LYS A 243 6.20 -0.84 19.44
CA LYS A 243 7.48 -1.13 20.11
C LYS A 243 8.62 -0.19 19.71
N HIS A 244 8.51 0.41 18.52
CA HIS A 244 9.55 1.27 17.94
C HIS A 244 9.20 2.75 18.03
N LEU A 245 7.97 3.10 18.39
CA LEU A 245 7.44 4.46 18.39
C LEU A 245 8.28 5.42 19.25
N ASN A 246 8.67 5.00 20.46
CA ASN A 246 9.45 5.83 21.39
C ASN A 246 10.85 6.17 20.86
N ALA A 247 11.46 5.28 20.07
CA ALA A 247 12.76 5.52 19.45
C ALA A 247 12.62 6.27 18.12
N LEU A 248 11.58 5.96 17.34
CA LEU A 248 11.33 6.50 16.02
C LEU A 248 10.88 7.96 16.07
N MET A 249 9.97 8.33 16.98
CA MET A 249 9.36 9.67 17.03
C MET A 249 10.40 10.80 17.23
N PRO A 250 11.34 10.71 18.19
CA PRO A 250 12.37 11.74 18.35
C PRO A 250 13.29 11.86 17.12
N LEU A 251 13.58 10.73 16.44
CA LEU A 251 14.38 10.73 15.23
C LEU A 251 13.65 11.42 14.08
N LEU A 252 12.34 11.19 13.91
CA LEU A 252 11.53 11.87 12.91
C LEU A 252 11.47 13.38 13.14
N ILE A 253 11.28 13.82 14.39
CA ILE A 253 11.27 15.25 14.75
C ILE A 253 12.64 15.89 14.45
N LYS A 254 13.72 15.21 14.82
CA LYS A 254 15.10 15.67 14.57
C LYS A 254 15.37 15.77 13.07
N ALA A 255 15.02 14.75 12.30
CA ALA A 255 15.21 14.72 10.85
C ALA A 255 14.32 15.75 10.13
N HIS A 256 13.12 16.06 10.63
CA HIS A 256 12.28 17.12 10.08
C HIS A 256 12.90 18.52 10.25
N SER A 257 13.69 18.71 11.31
CA SER A 257 14.38 19.98 11.59
C SER A 257 15.70 20.12 10.81
N MET A 258 16.18 19.07 10.15
CA MET A 258 17.44 19.06 9.42
C MET A 258 17.23 18.71 7.95
N PRO A 259 17.44 19.67 7.02
CA PRO A 259 17.30 19.42 5.59
C PRO A 259 18.18 18.26 5.11
N PHE A 260 17.65 17.42 4.21
CA PHE A 260 18.35 16.34 3.50
C PHE A 260 18.86 15.15 4.33
N GLN A 261 18.61 15.10 5.65
CA GLN A 261 18.99 13.94 6.44
C GLN A 261 18.21 12.68 6.05
N VAL A 262 16.92 12.84 5.74
CA VAL A 262 16.02 11.78 5.27
C VAL A 262 15.33 12.27 4.00
N GLN A 263 15.14 11.36 3.04
CA GLN A 263 14.39 11.68 1.81
C GLN A 263 12.96 12.12 2.14
N PRO A 264 12.44 13.23 1.58
CA PRO A 264 11.09 13.71 1.87
C PRO A 264 9.99 12.67 1.61
N SER A 265 10.18 11.81 0.60
CA SER A 265 9.27 10.70 0.29
C SER A 265 9.24 9.64 1.40
N THR A 266 10.40 9.25 1.93
CA THR A 266 10.51 8.34 3.08
C THR A 266 9.84 8.93 4.30
N MET A 267 10.11 10.20 4.61
CA MET A 267 9.50 10.89 5.74
C MET A 267 7.96 10.92 5.60
N ALA A 268 7.46 11.31 4.44
CA ALA A 268 6.01 11.35 4.17
C ALA A 268 5.38 9.95 4.28
N SER A 269 6.05 8.92 3.75
CA SER A 269 5.59 7.53 3.81
C SER A 269 5.47 7.05 5.26
N VAL A 270 6.50 7.27 6.08
CA VAL A 270 6.49 6.87 7.50
C VAL A 270 5.41 7.62 8.28
N VAL A 271 5.34 8.94 8.15
CA VAL A 271 4.36 9.75 8.90
C VAL A 271 2.92 9.39 8.51
N LYS A 272 2.63 9.27 7.20
CA LYS A 272 1.32 8.83 6.72
C LYS A 272 1.00 7.42 7.16
N GLY A 273 1.96 6.51 7.08
CA GLY A 273 1.78 5.12 7.53
C GLY A 273 1.51 4.99 9.02
N LEU A 274 2.24 5.73 9.86
CA LEU A 274 1.96 5.77 11.31
C LEU A 274 0.54 6.27 11.58
N TYR A 275 0.10 7.32 10.86
CA TYR A 275 -1.26 7.83 10.99
C TYR A 275 -2.31 6.81 10.54
N SER A 276 -2.08 6.11 9.42
CA SER A 276 -2.97 5.04 8.94
C SER A 276 -3.04 3.85 9.88
N LEU A 277 -1.96 3.54 10.61
CA LEU A 277 -1.95 2.47 11.62
C LEU A 277 -2.74 2.85 12.87
N ARG A 278 -2.42 4.01 13.47
CA ARG A 278 -3.16 4.58 14.60
C ARG A 278 -3.13 6.11 14.55
N PRO A 279 -4.26 6.77 14.25
CA PRO A 279 -4.34 8.22 14.17
C PRO A 279 -3.94 8.94 15.48
N GLU A 280 -4.16 8.30 16.63
CA GLU A 280 -3.85 8.85 17.96
C GLU A 280 -2.36 9.17 18.14
N TRP A 281 -1.46 8.49 17.41
CA TRP A 281 -0.03 8.78 17.48
C TRP A 281 0.34 10.17 16.95
N ALA A 282 -0.53 10.81 16.16
CA ALA A 282 -0.34 12.18 15.74
C ALA A 282 -0.25 13.16 16.93
N GLN A 283 -0.87 12.82 18.07
CA GLN A 283 -0.82 13.65 19.28
C GLN A 283 0.59 13.72 19.89
N LEU A 284 1.47 12.76 19.58
CA LEU A 284 2.85 12.74 20.07
C LEU A 284 3.72 13.81 19.40
N ALA A 285 3.41 14.18 18.16
CA ALA A 285 4.15 15.19 17.41
C ALA A 285 3.24 15.96 16.43
N PRO A 286 2.27 16.76 16.90
CA PRO A 286 1.25 17.38 16.03
C PRO A 286 1.86 18.24 14.90
N ALA A 287 2.91 19.00 15.22
CA ALA A 287 3.62 19.82 14.25
C ALA A 287 4.22 18.99 13.10
N LEU A 288 4.86 17.86 13.42
CA LEU A 288 5.43 16.94 12.43
C LEU A 288 4.33 16.40 11.52
N PHE A 289 3.26 15.84 12.10
CA PHE A 289 2.20 15.21 11.34
C PHE A 289 1.50 16.22 10.42
N SER A 290 1.22 17.43 10.93
CA SER A 290 0.55 18.50 10.17
C SER A 290 1.30 18.99 8.94
N GLY A 291 2.63 18.77 8.89
CA GLY A 291 3.43 19.05 7.70
C GLY A 291 3.19 18.07 6.54
N PHE A 292 2.65 16.87 6.81
CA PHE A 292 2.51 15.79 5.82
C PHE A 292 1.07 15.36 5.54
N ILE A 293 0.14 15.63 6.45
CA ILE A 293 -1.27 15.29 6.29
C ILE A 293 -2.09 16.58 6.49
N PRO A 294 -2.95 16.95 5.54
CA PRO A 294 -3.83 18.11 5.68
C PRO A 294 -4.92 17.85 6.74
N GLN A 295 -5.39 18.91 7.41
CA GLN A 295 -6.57 18.89 8.30
C GLN A 295 -6.50 17.94 9.52
N ILE A 296 -5.32 17.60 10.03
CA ILE A 296 -5.18 16.74 11.24
C ILE A 296 -5.53 17.48 12.53
N HIS A 297 -5.37 18.80 12.52
CA HIS A 297 -5.76 19.61 13.67
C HIS A 297 -7.29 19.64 13.76
N PRO A 298 -7.86 19.54 14.97
CA PRO A 298 -9.28 19.74 15.18
C PRO A 298 -9.71 21.08 14.55
N PRO A 299 -10.92 21.17 13.98
CA PRO A 299 -11.51 22.44 13.61
C PRO A 299 -11.36 23.43 14.78
N SER A 300 -10.92 24.65 14.49
CA SER A 300 -10.75 25.69 15.50
C SER A 300 -12.06 25.86 16.27
N MET A 301 -12.06 25.63 17.58
CA MET A 301 -13.24 25.84 18.41
C MET A 301 -13.42 27.33 18.69
N GLU A 302 -14.67 27.81 18.71
CA GLU A 302 -15.00 29.21 18.98
C GLU A 302 -14.46 29.67 20.35
N SER A 303 -14.45 28.77 21.33
CA SER A 303 -13.89 29.02 22.66
C SER A 303 -12.39 29.35 22.67
N LEU A 304 -11.65 28.96 21.63
CA LEU A 304 -10.22 29.21 21.48
C LEU A 304 -9.91 30.47 20.65
N LEU A 305 -10.93 31.16 20.11
CA LEU A 305 -10.75 32.41 19.36
C LEU A 305 -9.95 33.48 20.11
N PRO A 306 -10.17 33.73 21.42
CA PRO A 306 -9.36 34.69 22.16
C PRO A 306 -7.87 34.30 22.18
N ASP A 307 -7.55 33.02 22.41
CA ASP A 307 -6.17 32.52 22.41
C ASP A 307 -5.51 32.67 21.04
N TYR A 308 -6.26 32.46 19.95
CA TYR A 308 -5.76 32.69 18.59
C TYR A 308 -5.50 34.18 18.33
N ALA A 309 -6.40 35.06 18.78
CA ALA A 309 -6.22 36.51 18.66
C ALA A 309 -4.98 37.00 19.43
N ASP A 310 -4.72 36.46 20.62
CA ASP A 310 -3.53 36.79 21.40
C ASP A 310 -2.23 36.30 20.75
N ARG A 311 -2.24 35.08 20.19
CA ARG A 311 -1.11 34.56 19.41
C ARG A 311 -0.84 35.42 18.18
N ASP A 312 -1.87 35.82 17.45
CA ASP A 312 -1.74 36.70 16.28
C ASP A 312 -1.19 38.08 16.67
N ARG A 313 -1.70 38.67 17.76
CA ARG A 313 -1.18 39.94 18.29
C ARG A 313 0.30 39.84 18.67
N LYS A 314 0.71 38.73 19.29
CA LYS A 314 2.12 38.49 19.65
C LYS A 314 3.00 38.36 18.41
N LEU A 315 2.55 37.60 17.41
CA LEU A 315 3.26 37.45 16.14
C LEU A 315 3.40 38.80 15.42
N GLN A 316 2.33 39.58 15.37
CA GLN A 316 2.36 40.93 14.77
C GLN A 316 3.35 41.85 15.49
N MET A 317 3.46 41.76 16.82
CA MET A 317 4.45 42.50 17.59
C MET A 317 5.88 42.06 17.25
N GLU A 318 6.13 40.75 17.17
CA GLU A 318 7.45 40.19 16.82
C GLU A 318 7.88 40.60 15.41
N LEU A 319 6.98 40.52 14.43
CA LEU A 319 7.22 40.96 13.07
C LEU A 319 7.54 42.47 13.00
N PHE A 320 6.80 43.29 13.75
CA PHE A 320 7.08 44.72 13.85
C PHE A 320 8.49 44.98 14.39
N MET A 321 8.90 44.26 15.45
CA MET A 321 10.24 44.38 16.03
C MET A 321 11.35 43.89 15.09
N ASN A 322 11.05 42.88 14.26
CA ASN A 322 11.96 42.34 13.25
C ASN A 322 12.00 43.15 11.95
N GLY A 323 11.46 44.37 11.93
CA GLY A 323 11.56 45.28 10.79
C GLY A 323 10.49 45.09 9.73
N PHE A 324 9.38 44.42 10.05
CA PHE A 324 8.19 44.30 9.20
C PHE A 324 7.05 45.17 9.76
N PRO A 325 7.15 46.52 9.70
CA PRO A 325 6.09 47.39 10.17
C PRO A 325 4.83 47.22 9.31
N ARG A 326 3.65 47.46 9.89
CA ARG A 326 2.41 47.54 9.11
C ARG A 326 2.57 48.67 8.08
N GLY A 327 2.53 48.31 6.80
CA GLY A 327 2.56 49.29 5.71
C GLY A 327 1.38 50.26 5.79
N ASP A 328 1.52 51.39 5.09
CA ASP A 328 0.52 52.47 5.03
C ASP A 328 -0.89 51.93 4.72
N GLN A 329 -1.78 52.01 5.71
CA GLN A 329 -3.17 51.56 5.59
C GLN A 329 -4.08 52.62 4.95
N SER A 330 -3.55 53.80 4.59
CA SER A 330 -4.32 54.90 4.00
C SER A 330 -4.96 54.56 2.64
N ARG A 331 -4.56 53.44 2.03
CA ARG A 331 -5.16 52.90 0.79
C ARG A 331 -6.23 51.82 1.03
N LYS A 332 -6.50 51.40 2.27
CA LYS A 332 -7.65 50.52 2.54
C LYS A 332 -8.92 51.34 2.45
N ARG A 333 -9.88 50.87 1.63
CA ARG A 333 -11.21 51.48 1.51
C ARG A 333 -11.81 51.62 2.90
N ALA A 334 -12.18 52.83 3.28
CA ALA A 334 -13.05 53.04 4.43
C ALA A 334 -14.36 52.31 4.12
N SER A 335 -14.80 51.43 5.01
CA SER A 335 -16.16 50.90 4.97
C SER A 335 -17.09 52.06 5.29
N GLU A 336 -17.65 52.70 4.26
CA GLU A 336 -18.79 53.60 4.40
C GLU A 336 -20.02 52.71 4.63
N ASP A 337 -20.36 52.49 5.90
CA ASP A 337 -21.72 52.12 6.30
C ASP A 337 -22.00 52.81 7.64
N SER A 338 -22.96 53.74 7.64
CA SER A 338 -23.49 54.46 8.80
C SER A 338 -24.99 54.58 8.65
#